data_AF-A0A963MFF3-F1
#
_entry.id   AF-A0A963MFF3-F1
#
_cell.length_a   1.000
_cell.length_b   1.000
_cell.length_c   1.000
_cell.angle_alpha   90.00
_cell.angle_beta   90.00
_cell.angle_gamma   90.00
#
_symmetry.space_group_name_H-M   'P 1'
#
loop_
_entity.id
_entity.type
_entity.pdbx_description
1 polymer ?
#
loop_
_entity_poly.entity_id
_entity_poly.type
_entity_poly.pdbx_seq_one_letter_code
_entity_poly.pdbx_strand_id
1 'polypeptide(L)'
;MSAHFTVALVGNPNCGKTTVFNALTGSRQHVGNWPGVTVERKSGTYRHAGAAVDVVDLPGTYSLDVVDGEISLDEKLARDYVHANAA
;
A
#
# COMPACT_ATOMS: atom_id res chain seq x y z
N MET A 1 -23.80 7.84 8.74
CA MET A 1 -22.38 7.44 8.84
C MET A 1 -21.72 7.69 7.49
N SER A 2 -20.60 8.39 7.46
CA SER A 2 -19.76 8.43 6.25
C SER A 2 -19.14 7.06 6.06
N ALA A 3 -19.20 6.50 4.86
CA ALA A 3 -18.43 5.30 4.54
C ALA A 3 -16.94 5.59 4.69
N HIS A 4 -16.19 4.56 5.12
CA HIS A 4 -14.75 4.58 5.30
C HIS A 4 -14.17 3.39 4.54
N PHE A 5 -13.18 3.65 3.68
CA PHE A 5 -12.55 2.62 2.86
C PHE A 5 -11.05 2.62 3.07
N THR A 6 -10.45 1.43 3.00
CA THR A 6 -8.99 1.26 2.94
C THR A 6 -8.64 0.66 1.58
N VAL A 7 -7.74 1.31 0.86
CA VAL A 7 -7.29 0.89 -0.47
C VAL A 7 -5.78 0.72 -0.46
N ALA A 8 -5.30 -0.38 -1.05
CA ALA A 8 -3.88 -0.62 -1.25
C ALA A 8 -3.51 -0.37 -2.72
N LEU A 9 -2.41 0.34 -2.96
CA LEU A 9 -1.82 0.45 -4.29
C LEU A 9 -0.82 -0.68 -4.48
N VAL A 10 -1.12 -1.56 -5.44
CA VAL A 10 -0.31 -2.74 -5.77
C VAL A 10 0.10 -2.67 -7.24
N GLY A 11 1.31 -3.13 -7.55
CA GLY A 11 1.82 -3.17 -8.91
C GLY A 11 3.34 -3.18 -8.98
N ASN A 12 3.86 -3.44 -10.18
CA ASN A 12 5.28 -3.63 -10.43
C ASN A 12 6.15 -2.47 -9.92
N PRO A 13 7.43 -2.72 -9.59
CA PRO A 13 8.42 -1.66 -9.45
C PRO A 13 8.40 -0.71 -10.66
N ASN A 14 8.56 0.59 -10.43
CA ASN A 14 8.63 1.62 -11.47
C ASN A 14 7.39 1.79 -12.36
N CYS A 15 6.21 1.26 -11.98
CA CYS A 15 4.98 1.42 -12.78
C CYS A 15 4.17 2.70 -12.47
N GLY A 16 4.72 3.62 -11.66
CA GLY A 16 4.07 4.90 -11.32
C GLY A 16 3.15 4.89 -10.09
N LYS A 17 3.18 3.85 -9.23
CA LYS A 17 2.37 3.79 -7.99
C LYS A 17 2.51 5.03 -7.11
N THR A 18 3.76 5.42 -6.82
CA THR A 18 4.06 6.62 -6.02
C THR A 18 3.46 7.90 -6.63
N THR A 19 3.40 7.98 -7.96
CA THR A 19 2.79 9.13 -8.65
C THR A 19 1.28 9.16 -8.42
N VAL A 20 0.61 8.01 -8.51
CA VAL A 20 -0.82 7.88 -8.20
C VAL A 20 -1.09 8.16 -6.73
N PHE A 21 -0.29 7.60 -5.83
CA PHE A 21 -0.37 7.85 -4.38
C PHE A 21 -0.34 9.35 -4.08
N ASN A 22 0.67 10.05 -4.58
CA ASN A 22 0.83 11.49 -4.37
C ASN A 22 -0.33 12.31 -4.95
N ALA A 23 -0.85 11.92 -6.12
CA ALA A 23 -1.98 12.59 -6.74
C ALA A 23 -3.27 12.42 -5.92
N LEU A 24 -3.46 11.28 -5.25
CA LEU A 24 -4.61 11.01 -4.40
C LEU A 24 -4.50 11.74 -3.05
N THR A 25 -3.35 11.62 -2.37
CA THR A 25 -3.21 12.04 -0.96
C THR A 25 -2.75 13.48 -0.79
N GLY A 26 -2.08 14.06 -1.80
CA GLY A 26 -1.45 15.37 -1.67
C GLY A 26 -0.53 15.45 -0.45
N SER A 27 -0.71 16.45 0.40
CA SER A 27 0.05 16.62 1.65
C SER A 27 -0.44 15.75 2.82
N ARG A 28 -1.58 15.06 2.69
CA ARG A 28 -2.18 14.23 3.75
C ARG A 28 -1.61 12.81 3.72
N GLN A 29 -0.30 12.73 3.81
CA GLN A 29 0.45 11.48 3.78
C GLN A 29 1.48 11.44 4.92
N HIS A 30 1.86 10.22 5.30
CA HIS A 30 2.87 9.92 6.30
C HIS A 30 3.76 8.79 5.77
N VAL A 31 5.06 8.92 6.05
CA VAL A 31 6.07 7.92 5.71
C VAL A 31 6.66 7.39 7.02
N GLY A 32 6.62 6.08 7.19
CA GLY A 32 7.21 5.37 8.31
C GLY A 32 7.82 4.05 7.84
N ASN A 33 8.02 3.11 8.76
CA ASN A 33 8.46 1.76 8.43
C ASN A 33 7.34 0.75 8.65
N TRP A 34 7.36 -0.34 7.89
CA TRP A 34 6.53 -1.50 8.18
C TRP A 34 6.90 -2.11 9.55
N PRO A 35 5.93 -2.64 10.31
CA PRO A 35 6.19 -3.18 11.65
C PRO A 35 7.29 -4.24 11.65
N GLY A 36 8.29 -4.05 12.51
CA GLY A 36 9.38 -5.01 12.70
C GLY A 36 10.44 -5.03 11.61
N VAL A 37 10.38 -4.15 10.62
CA VAL A 37 11.34 -4.11 9.50
C VAL A 37 11.72 -2.67 9.11
N THR A 38 12.72 -2.53 8.25
CA THR A 38 13.21 -1.22 7.76
C THR A 38 12.62 -0.81 6.41
N VAL A 39 11.64 -1.56 5.89
CA VAL A 39 10.98 -1.24 4.62
C VAL A 39 10.07 -0.04 4.83
N GLU A 40 10.18 0.94 3.93
CA GLU A 40 9.36 2.15 3.95
C GLU A 40 7.87 1.83 3.73
N ARG A 41 7.00 2.47 4.50
CA ARG A 41 5.54 2.42 4.37
C ARG A 41 5.00 3.82 4.17
N LYS A 42 4.36 4.05 3.02
CA LYS A 42 3.62 5.30 2.77
C LYS A 42 2.13 5.06 2.98
N SER A 43 1.52 5.89 3.80
CA SER A 43 0.08 5.88 4.04
C SER A 43 -0.46 7.29 3.96
N GLY A 44 -1.66 7.47 3.44
CA GLY A 44 -2.28 8.78 3.36
C GLY A 44 -3.79 8.70 3.25
N THR A 45 -4.44 9.85 3.23
CA THR A 45 -5.90 9.93 3.23
C THR A 45 -6.40 10.92 2.19
N TYR A 46 -7.54 10.61 1.57
CA TYR A 46 -8.25 11.53 0.70
C TYR A 46 -9.77 11.38 0.88
N ARG A 47 -10.55 12.29 0.27
CA ARG A 47 -12.01 12.20 0.27
C ARG A 47 -12.53 12.04 -1.14
N HIS A 48 -13.49 11.13 -1.32
CA HIS A 48 -14.16 10.90 -2.60
C HIS A 48 -15.64 10.62 -2.36
N ALA A 49 -16.52 11.33 -3.08
CA ALA A 49 -17.98 11.18 -2.98
C ALA A 49 -18.53 11.19 -1.53
N GLY A 50 -17.94 12.04 -0.66
CA GLY A 50 -18.33 12.15 0.75
C GLY A 50 -17.68 11.12 1.70
N ALA A 51 -17.09 10.05 1.17
CA ALA A 51 -16.36 9.04 1.94
C ALA A 51 -14.90 9.46 2.21
N ALA A 52 -14.36 9.01 3.35
CA ALA A 52 -12.93 9.07 3.63
C ALA A 52 -12.28 7.78 3.12
N VAL A 53 -11.13 7.91 2.47
CA VAL A 53 -10.38 6.78 1.92
C VAL A 53 -8.96 6.84 2.43
N ASP A 54 -8.57 5.81 3.16
CA ASP A 54 -7.19 5.54 3.53
C ASP A 54 -6.50 4.80 2.38
N VAL A 55 -5.32 5.25 2.01
CA VAL A 55 -4.49 4.65 0.96
C VAL A 55 -3.17 4.22 1.55
N VAL A 56 -2.75 3.01 1.22
CA VAL A 56 -1.42 2.48 1.53
C VAL A 56 -0.70 2.15 0.23
N ASP A 57 0.50 2.69 0.04
CA ASP A 57 1.40 2.33 -1.07
C ASP A 57 2.18 1.08 -0.66
N LEU A 58 1.98 -0.05 -1.36
CA LEU A 58 2.73 -1.27 -1.09
C LEU A 58 4.06 -1.26 -1.86
N PRO A 59 5.08 -1.97 -1.34
CA PRO A 59 6.30 -2.21 -2.10
C PRO A 59 6.00 -2.80 -3.49
N GLY A 60 6.84 -2.46 -4.46
CA GLY A 60 6.67 -2.98 -5.82
C GLY A 60 6.87 -4.49 -5.85
N THR A 61 5.88 -5.21 -6.39
CA THR A 61 5.96 -6.68 -6.55
C THR A 61 5.61 -7.07 -7.97
N TYR A 62 6.28 -8.11 -8.50
CA TYR A 62 5.95 -8.72 -9.79
C TYR A 62 4.97 -9.88 -9.67
N SER A 63 4.83 -10.47 -8.47
CA SER A 63 3.94 -11.60 -8.22
C SER A 63 3.46 -11.59 -6.77
N LEU A 64 2.19 -11.94 -6.56
CA LEU A 64 1.63 -12.22 -5.23
C LEU A 64 1.66 -13.73 -4.91
N ASP A 65 1.92 -14.57 -5.92
CA ASP A 65 2.06 -16.02 -5.81
C ASP A 65 3.54 -16.39 -5.84
N VAL A 66 4.25 -16.13 -4.75
CA VAL A 66 5.69 -16.42 -4.64
C VAL A 66 5.93 -17.58 -3.67
N VAL A 67 6.73 -18.55 -4.11
CA VAL A 67 7.15 -19.72 -3.33
C VAL A 67 8.28 -19.33 -2.37
N ASP A 68 8.24 -19.82 -1.12
CA ASP A 68 9.01 -19.31 0.02
C ASP A 68 10.54 -19.56 0.01
N GLY A 69 11.19 -19.68 -1.15
CA GLY A 69 12.64 -19.89 -1.28
C GLY A 69 13.46 -18.61 -1.45
N GLU A 70 12.96 -17.63 -2.22
CA GLU A 70 13.74 -16.46 -2.68
C GLU A 70 12.95 -15.14 -2.69
N ILE A 71 11.81 -15.07 -2.01
CA ILE A 71 10.97 -13.86 -2.00
C ILE A 71 11.63 -12.72 -1.20
N SER A 72 11.74 -11.54 -1.83
CA SER A 72 12.25 -10.34 -1.18
C SER A 72 11.32 -9.89 -0.04
N LEU A 73 11.85 -9.10 0.89
CA LEU A 73 11.03 -8.58 1.99
C LEU A 73 9.89 -7.69 1.48
N ASP A 74 10.14 -6.94 0.41
CA ASP A 74 9.16 -6.09 -0.26
C ASP A 74 8.00 -6.93 -0.83
N GLU A 75 8.32 -8.02 -1.54
CA GLU A 75 7.30 -8.93 -2.08
C GLU A 75 6.52 -9.66 -0.99
N LYS A 76 7.19 -10.06 0.12
CA LYS A 76 6.52 -10.62 1.30
C LYS A 76 5.51 -9.65 1.87
N LEU A 77 5.91 -8.40 2.10
CA LEU A 77 5.01 -7.38 2.65
C LEU A 77 3.82 -7.10 1.74
N ALA A 78 4.05 -6.99 0.42
CA ALA A 78 2.97 -6.76 -0.54
C ALA A 78 1.98 -7.94 -0.57
N ARG A 79 2.48 -9.18 -0.64
CA ARG A 79 1.67 -10.40 -0.60
C ARG A 79 0.88 -10.51 0.71
N ASP A 80 1.57 -10.42 1.83
CA ASP A 80 0.98 -10.63 3.15
C ASP A 80 -0.07 -9.57 3.45
N TYR A 81 0.12 -8.32 3.01
CA TYR A 81 -0.90 -7.27 3.14
C TYR A 81 -2.14 -7.55 2.29
N VAL A 82 -1.98 -8.03 1.04
CA VAL A 82 -3.12 -8.36 0.16
C VAL A 82 -3.88 -9.58 0.68
N HIS A 83 -3.18 -10.57 1.24
CA HIS A 83 -3.78 -11.79 1.77
C HIS A 83 -4.34 -11.62 3.19
N ALA A 84 -3.84 -10.64 3.94
CA ALA A 84 -4.45 -10.24 5.19
C ALA A 84 -5.81 -9.62 4.87
N ASN A 85 -6.87 -10.43 5.00
CA ASN A 85 -8.24 -9.93 5.08
C ASN A 85 -8.34 -8.94 6.25
N ALA A 86 -8.04 -7.67 5.98
CA ALA A 86 -8.35 -6.58 6.88
C ALA A 86 -9.87 -6.35 6.82
N ALA A 87 -10.60 -7.19 7.57
CA ALA A 87 -11.97 -6.94 8.01
C ALA A 87 -11.95 -6.05 9.26
#